data_AF-A0A2I1H9P6-F1
#
_entry.id   AF-A0A2I1H9P6-F1
#
_cell.length_a   1.000
_cell.length_b   1.000
_cell.length_c   1.000
_cell.angle_alpha   90.00
_cell.angle_beta   90.00
_cell.angle_gamma   90.00
#
_symmetry.space_group_name_H-M   'P 1'
#
loop_
_entity.id
_entity.type
_entity.pdbx_description
1 polymer ?
#
loop_
_entity_poly.entity_id
_entity_poly.type
_entity_poly.pdbx_seq_one_letter_code
_entity_poly.pdbx_strand_id
1 'polypeptide(L)'
;KTPEECIIQWTTHEHPSINKSEWTAAETRKLRQIASRHNNRNWQRIATELNTNRTAADCFKQWNKQTSGPRKWTKEEDEILARAVDLYGEKNWQQIAGCLENRSGQQCLHRWTKTMNPAIRRGRWKTEEDEALKNAVNMYGVGNWVKIQKFVLGRTDVQCRERWMNVLSPSVKKDPWTEEEDKELKRLVGLIGVGKWSKISAEMNGRTDNQCWRRYKVLI
;
A
#
# COMPACT_ATOMS: atom_id res chain seq x y z
N LYS A 1 -14.71 34.44 -6.08
CA LYS A 1 -13.49 34.35 -5.27
C LYS A 1 -13.38 35.62 -4.46
N THR A 2 -13.24 35.52 -3.15
CA THR A 2 -13.03 36.70 -2.29
C THR A 2 -11.61 37.25 -2.49
N PRO A 3 -11.35 38.54 -2.14
CA PRO A 3 -10.01 39.11 -2.17
C PRO A 3 -9.00 38.30 -1.37
N GLU A 4 -9.40 37.75 -0.21
CA GLU A 4 -8.57 36.91 0.66
C GLU A 4 -8.21 35.58 -0.02
N GLU A 5 -9.17 34.94 -0.68
CA GLU A 5 -8.93 33.71 -1.45
C GLU A 5 -7.96 33.94 -2.61
N CYS A 6 -8.08 35.08 -3.30
CA CYS A 6 -7.16 35.46 -4.37
C CYS A 6 -5.74 35.71 -3.86
N ILE A 7 -5.59 36.34 -2.68
CA ILE A 7 -4.27 36.56 -2.05
C ILE A 7 -3.65 35.23 -1.64
N ILE A 8 -4.42 34.33 -1.02
CA ILE A 8 -3.94 33.00 -0.65
C ILE A 8 -3.50 32.24 -1.90
N GLN A 9 -4.34 32.20 -2.93
CA GLN A 9 -4.05 31.52 -4.20
C GLN A 9 -2.78 32.06 -4.87
N TRP A 10 -2.63 33.38 -4.95
CA TRP A 10 -1.46 34.04 -5.52
C TRP A 10 -0.19 33.71 -4.75
N THR A 11 -0.20 33.91 -3.43
CA THR A 11 0.97 33.72 -2.56
C THR A 11 1.39 32.26 -2.39
N THR A 12 0.49 31.31 -2.61
CA THR A 12 0.77 29.88 -2.38
C THR A 12 0.96 29.05 -3.65
N HIS A 13 0.40 29.45 -4.80
CA HIS A 13 0.44 28.62 -6.02
C HIS A 13 0.76 29.40 -7.30
N GLU A 14 0.39 30.69 -7.41
CA GLU A 14 0.43 31.41 -8.70
C GLU A 14 1.58 32.40 -8.82
N HIS A 15 2.22 32.84 -7.72
CA HIS A 15 3.31 33.81 -7.77
C HIS A 15 4.51 33.25 -8.57
N PRO A 16 5.05 33.98 -9.58
CA PRO A 16 6.10 33.48 -10.47
C PRO A 16 7.42 33.09 -9.78
N SER A 17 7.71 33.67 -8.62
CA SER A 17 8.92 33.31 -7.85
C SER A 17 8.80 32.00 -7.08
N ILE A 18 7.61 31.37 -7.01
CA ILE A 18 7.44 30.11 -6.29
C ILE A 18 8.17 28.99 -7.04
N ASN A 19 9.04 28.30 -6.31
CA ASN A 19 9.74 27.15 -6.84
C ASN A 19 8.80 25.94 -6.97
N LYS A 20 8.47 25.58 -8.22
CA LYS A 20 7.60 24.45 -8.58
C LYS A 20 8.38 23.20 -9.01
N SER A 21 9.71 23.23 -8.98
CA SER A 21 10.55 22.09 -9.38
C SER A 21 10.43 20.92 -8.40
N GLU A 22 10.89 19.73 -8.77
CA GLU A 22 10.92 18.57 -7.86
C GLU A 22 11.86 18.80 -6.66
N TRP A 23 11.57 18.17 -5.52
CA TRP A 23 12.40 18.28 -4.32
C TRP A 23 13.69 17.50 -4.46
N THR A 24 14.84 18.17 -4.26
CA THR A 24 16.14 17.48 -4.30
C THR A 24 16.44 16.80 -2.96
N ALA A 25 17.32 15.79 -2.98
CA ALA A 25 17.75 15.10 -1.76
C ALA A 25 18.48 16.02 -0.77
N ALA A 26 19.27 16.97 -1.28
CA ALA A 26 19.97 17.97 -0.48
C ALA A 26 18.99 18.97 0.15
N GLU A 27 18.04 19.50 -0.63
CA GLU A 27 16.97 20.39 -0.16
C GLU A 27 16.13 19.70 0.93
N THR A 28 15.76 18.45 0.69
CA THR A 28 15.00 17.62 1.63
C THR A 28 15.77 17.38 2.95
N ARG A 29 17.09 17.18 2.90
CA ARG A 29 17.94 17.05 4.09
C ARG A 29 18.02 18.37 4.87
N LYS A 30 18.15 19.50 4.16
CA LYS A 30 18.19 20.84 4.76
C LYS A 30 16.87 21.19 5.44
N LEU A 31 15.74 20.93 4.78
CA LEU A 31 14.40 21.09 5.35
C LEU A 31 14.26 20.34 6.68
N ARG A 32 14.78 19.11 6.77
CA ARG A 32 14.71 18.31 7.99
C ARG A 32 15.47 18.93 9.17
N GLN A 33 16.69 19.37 8.89
CA GLN A 33 17.54 19.99 9.92
C GLN A 33 16.89 21.26 10.46
N ILE A 34 16.33 22.09 9.57
CA ILE A 34 15.66 23.34 9.94
C ILE A 34 14.37 23.06 10.72
N ALA A 35 13.50 22.18 10.21
CA ALA A 35 12.25 21.85 10.87
C ALA A 35 12.46 21.30 12.29
N SER A 36 13.48 20.44 12.48
CA SER A 36 13.83 19.91 13.80
C SER A 36 14.30 21.00 14.78
N ARG A 37 15.05 22.00 14.32
CA ARG A 37 15.49 23.14 15.17
C ARG A 37 14.31 24.01 15.61
N HIS A 38 13.30 24.15 14.76
CA HIS A 38 12.08 24.92 15.05
C HIS A 38 10.96 24.09 15.69
N ASN A 39 11.26 22.88 16.19
CA ASN A 39 10.29 21.96 16.78
C ASN A 39 9.06 21.71 15.88
N ASN A 40 9.25 21.71 14.56
CA ASN A 40 8.22 21.52 13.54
C ASN A 40 7.08 22.56 13.60
N ARG A 41 7.38 23.76 14.12
CA ARG A 41 6.44 24.89 14.20
C ARG A 41 6.89 26.03 13.29
N ASN A 42 5.95 26.91 12.95
CA ASN A 42 6.20 28.15 12.20
C ASN A 42 6.85 27.92 10.81
N TRP A 43 6.09 27.27 9.92
CA TRP A 43 6.52 26.91 8.56
C TRP A 43 6.94 28.09 7.68
N GLN A 44 6.47 29.30 8.00
CA GLN A 44 6.92 30.52 7.33
C GLN A 44 8.42 30.75 7.56
N ARG A 45 8.87 30.65 8.82
CA ARG A 45 10.28 30.80 9.18
C ARG A 45 11.14 29.68 8.61
N ILE A 46 10.61 28.45 8.62
CA ILE A 46 11.28 27.29 8.03
C ILE A 46 11.50 27.49 6.52
N ALA A 47 10.48 27.97 5.80
CA ALA A 47 10.58 28.24 4.36
C ALA A 47 11.59 29.36 4.03
N THR A 48 11.61 30.43 4.83
CA THR A 48 12.61 31.50 4.70
C THR A 48 14.04 30.99 4.92
N GLU A 49 14.27 30.19 5.97
CA GLU A 49 15.60 29.64 6.27
C GLU A 49 16.04 28.56 5.25
N LEU A 50 15.08 27.84 4.66
CA LEU A 50 15.36 26.89 3.58
C LEU A 50 15.95 27.63 2.37
N ASN A 51 15.45 28.83 2.09
CA ASN A 51 15.90 29.75 1.05
C ASN A 51 15.92 29.12 -0.35
N THR A 52 14.88 28.36 -0.68
CA THR A 52 14.72 27.73 -2.01
C THR A 52 13.50 28.25 -2.76
N ASN A 53 12.92 29.36 -2.31
CA ASN A 53 11.65 29.93 -2.80
C ASN A 53 10.47 28.94 -2.77
N ARG A 54 10.53 27.95 -1.87
CA ARG A 54 9.39 27.09 -1.52
C ARG A 54 8.48 27.85 -0.57
N THR A 55 7.18 27.63 -0.68
CA THR A 55 6.25 28.24 0.27
C THR A 55 6.27 27.48 1.61
N ALA A 56 5.74 28.11 2.66
CA ALA A 56 5.49 27.45 3.94
C ALA A 56 4.61 26.19 3.77
N ALA A 57 3.62 26.26 2.89
CA ALA A 57 2.74 25.13 2.57
C ALA A 57 3.51 23.99 1.88
N ASP A 58 4.44 24.30 0.97
CA ASP A 58 5.26 23.27 0.31
C ASP A 58 6.20 22.59 1.30
N CYS A 59 6.83 23.36 2.19
CA CYS A 59 7.69 22.83 3.25
C CYS A 59 6.91 21.91 4.19
N PHE A 60 5.71 22.31 4.60
CA PHE A 60 4.83 21.49 5.44
C PHE A 60 4.38 20.20 4.72
N LYS A 61 3.94 20.31 3.45
CA LYS A 61 3.57 19.15 2.63
C LYS A 61 4.73 18.18 2.49
N GLN A 62 5.93 18.67 2.21
CA GLN A 62 7.12 17.84 2.03
C GLN A 62 7.61 17.20 3.33
N TRP A 63 7.50 17.91 4.46
CA TRP A 63 7.77 17.33 5.78
C TRP A 63 6.80 16.20 6.12
N ASN A 64 5.50 16.43 5.93
CA ASN A 64 4.47 15.41 6.15
C ASN A 64 4.60 14.22 5.21
N LYS A 65 5.00 14.43 3.95
CA LYS A 65 5.31 13.35 2.99
C LYS A 65 6.45 12.46 3.48
N GLN A 66 7.42 13.02 4.20
CA GLN A 66 8.56 12.28 4.75
C GLN A 66 8.23 11.54 6.04
N THR A 67 7.45 12.12 6.96
CA THR A 67 6.92 11.38 8.12
C THR A 67 5.94 10.28 7.68
N SER A 68 5.32 10.47 6.52
CA SER A 68 4.41 9.50 5.90
C SER A 68 5.10 8.51 4.94
N GLY A 69 6.44 8.48 4.89
CA GLY A 69 7.19 7.51 4.08
C GLY A 69 6.88 6.05 4.49
N PRO A 70 7.15 5.05 3.62
CA PRO A 70 6.90 3.64 3.91
C PRO A 70 7.88 3.10 4.96
N ARG A 71 7.71 3.55 6.21
CA ARG A 71 8.42 2.99 7.36
C ARG A 71 7.70 1.72 7.76
N LYS A 72 8.42 0.60 7.72
CA LYS A 72 7.92 -0.71 8.16
C LYS A 72 7.42 -0.58 9.61
N TRP A 73 6.22 -1.09 9.88
CA TRP A 73 5.67 -1.15 11.23
C TRP A 73 6.54 -2.05 12.11
N THR A 74 6.89 -1.56 13.30
CA THR A 74 7.59 -2.37 14.31
C THR A 74 6.60 -3.11 15.19
N LYS A 75 7.08 -4.12 15.91
CA LYS A 75 6.24 -4.88 16.84
C LYS A 75 5.72 -3.98 17.96
N GLU A 76 6.55 -3.06 18.43
CA GLU A 76 6.22 -2.09 19.48
C GLU A 76 5.13 -1.13 18.99
N GLU A 77 5.22 -0.64 17.74
CA GLU A 77 4.17 0.18 17.13
C GLU A 77 2.85 -0.60 16.98
N ASP A 78 2.91 -1.87 16.58
CA ASP A 78 1.74 -2.74 16.50
C ASP A 78 1.11 -2.96 17.88
N GLU A 79 1.90 -3.19 18.92
CA GLU A 79 1.43 -3.34 20.31
C GLU A 79 0.78 -2.05 20.83
N ILE A 80 1.37 -0.88 20.53
CA ILE A 80 0.78 0.42 20.86
C ILE A 80 -0.53 0.61 20.11
N LEU A 81 -0.56 0.31 18.80
CA LEU A 81 -1.77 0.42 17.98
C LEU A 81 -2.90 -0.48 18.51
N ALA A 82 -2.58 -1.73 18.88
CA ALA A 82 -3.55 -2.66 19.44
C ALA A 82 -4.14 -2.14 20.76
N ARG A 83 -3.30 -1.68 21.70
CA ARG A 83 -3.77 -1.09 22.97
C ARG A 83 -4.59 0.17 22.74
N ALA A 84 -4.18 1.04 21.81
CA ALA A 84 -4.91 2.26 21.50
C ALA A 84 -6.28 1.98 20.88
N VAL A 85 -6.40 0.96 20.01
CA VAL A 85 -7.70 0.54 19.47
C VAL A 85 -8.58 -0.08 20.55
N ASP A 86 -8.03 -0.86 21.47
CA ASP A 86 -8.78 -1.43 22.60
C ASP A 86 -9.33 -0.33 23.52
N LEU A 87 -8.53 0.71 23.79
CA LEU A 87 -8.92 1.82 24.67
C LEU A 87 -9.91 2.82 24.02
N TYR A 88 -9.70 3.18 22.75
CA TYR A 88 -10.42 4.27 22.08
C TYR A 88 -11.45 3.79 21.03
N GLY A 89 -11.40 2.52 20.64
CA GLY A 89 -12.22 1.94 19.58
C GLY A 89 -11.85 2.38 18.16
N GLU A 90 -12.49 1.78 17.16
CA GLU A 90 -12.16 1.95 15.73
C GLU A 90 -12.81 3.19 15.05
N LYS A 91 -13.10 4.25 15.83
CA LYS A 91 -13.87 5.42 15.34
C LYS A 91 -13.01 6.65 15.07
N ASN A 92 -12.04 6.94 15.94
CA ASN A 92 -11.21 8.15 15.83
C ASN A 92 -9.73 7.81 15.66
N TRP A 93 -9.34 7.57 14.42
CA TRP A 93 -7.97 7.20 14.07
C TRP A 93 -6.94 8.31 14.32
N GLN A 94 -7.36 9.58 14.37
CA GLN A 94 -6.45 10.67 14.73
C GLN A 94 -6.06 10.63 16.21
N GLN A 95 -7.00 10.26 17.08
CA GLN A 95 -6.71 10.06 18.50
C GLN A 95 -5.78 8.86 18.72
N ILE A 96 -6.01 7.76 18.00
CA ILE A 96 -5.12 6.58 18.01
C ILE A 96 -3.71 6.96 17.53
N ALA A 97 -3.62 7.73 16.44
CA ALA A 97 -2.35 8.23 15.92
C ALA A 97 -1.61 9.12 16.92
N GLY A 98 -2.30 9.85 17.80
CA GLY A 98 -1.67 10.62 18.88
C GLY A 98 -0.84 9.76 19.86
N CYS A 99 -1.09 8.45 19.93
CA CYS A 99 -0.29 7.50 20.72
C CYS A 99 0.98 7.03 19.99
N LEU A 100 1.14 7.37 18.71
CA LEU A 100 2.23 6.94 17.83
C LEU A 100 2.96 8.19 17.29
N GLU A 101 4.18 8.42 17.76
CA GLU A 101 4.94 9.66 17.51
C GLU A 101 5.07 10.06 16.03
N ASN A 102 4.99 9.11 15.10
CA ASN A 102 5.20 9.34 13.67
C ASN A 102 4.22 8.59 12.76
N ARG A 103 3.01 8.28 13.25
CA ARG A 103 1.97 7.64 12.42
C ARG A 103 0.78 8.56 12.25
N SER A 104 0.26 8.65 11.02
CA SER A 104 -0.99 9.36 10.77
C SER A 104 -2.19 8.47 11.08
N GLY A 105 -3.36 9.07 11.32
CA GLY A 105 -4.59 8.32 11.54
C GLY A 105 -4.92 7.39 10.37
N GLN A 106 -4.67 7.82 9.13
CA GLN A 106 -4.86 6.98 7.95
C GLN A 106 -3.91 5.78 7.92
N GLN A 107 -2.65 5.95 8.34
CA GLN A 107 -1.71 4.83 8.45
C GLN A 107 -2.16 3.82 9.51
N CYS A 108 -2.66 4.29 10.65
CA CYS A 108 -3.21 3.45 11.72
C CYS A 108 -4.44 2.67 11.25
N LEU A 109 -5.39 3.35 10.60
CA LEU A 109 -6.58 2.74 10.00
C LEU A 109 -6.19 1.63 9.00
N HIS A 110 -5.30 1.95 8.05
CA HIS A 110 -4.88 0.98 7.06
C HIS A 110 -4.13 -0.20 7.70
N ARG A 111 -3.23 0.06 8.65
CA ARG A 111 -2.51 -1.00 9.38
C ARG A 111 -3.49 -1.93 10.08
N TRP A 112 -4.45 -1.36 10.81
CA TRP A 112 -5.47 -2.12 11.52
C TRP A 112 -6.32 -2.95 10.57
N THR A 113 -7.04 -2.29 9.66
CA THR A 113 -8.05 -2.92 8.79
C THR A 113 -7.48 -3.89 7.77
N LYS A 114 -6.21 -3.73 7.35
CA LYS A 114 -5.60 -4.60 6.35
C LYS A 114 -4.76 -5.72 6.95
N THR A 115 -4.23 -5.56 8.16
CA THR A 115 -3.22 -6.51 8.67
C THR A 115 -3.35 -6.91 10.13
N MET A 116 -3.83 -6.04 11.02
CA MET A 116 -3.81 -6.32 12.47
C MET A 116 -5.15 -6.76 13.06
N ASN A 117 -6.27 -6.31 12.49
CA ASN A 117 -7.59 -6.58 13.04
C ASN A 117 -7.78 -8.09 13.28
N PRO A 118 -8.08 -8.54 14.51
CA PRO A 118 -8.27 -9.96 14.84
C PRO A 118 -9.37 -10.66 14.04
N ALA A 119 -10.35 -9.91 13.51
CA ALA A 119 -11.39 -10.44 12.65
C ALA A 119 -10.86 -10.94 11.30
N ILE A 120 -9.64 -10.53 10.91
CA ILE A 120 -8.97 -11.03 9.69
C ILE A 120 -8.52 -12.47 9.92
N ARG A 121 -9.17 -13.40 9.22
CA ARG A 121 -8.83 -14.82 9.23
C ARG A 121 -7.53 -15.06 8.44
N ARG A 122 -6.57 -15.65 9.14
CA ARG A 122 -5.29 -16.10 8.57
C ARG A 122 -5.33 -17.63 8.44
N GLY A 123 -4.88 -18.15 7.30
CA GLY A 123 -4.81 -19.61 7.05
C GLY A 123 -5.81 -20.12 6.02
N ARG A 124 -6.11 -21.43 6.10
CA ARG A 124 -6.87 -22.19 5.09
C ARG A 124 -8.24 -21.56 4.83
N TRP A 125 -8.63 -21.58 3.56
CA TRP A 125 -9.97 -21.20 3.12
C TRP A 125 -10.93 -22.35 3.35
N LYS A 126 -12.09 -22.05 3.91
CA LYS A 126 -13.19 -22.98 4.04
C LYS A 126 -14.02 -23.00 2.75
N THR A 127 -14.78 -24.08 2.56
CA THR A 127 -15.69 -24.22 1.42
C THR A 127 -16.70 -23.09 1.36
N GLU A 128 -17.25 -22.67 2.51
CA GLU A 128 -18.24 -21.59 2.57
C GLU A 128 -17.64 -20.24 2.14
N GLU A 129 -16.36 -20.00 2.48
CA GLU A 129 -15.64 -18.79 2.06
C GLU A 129 -15.38 -18.79 0.55
N ASP A 130 -15.03 -19.95 -0.02
CA ASP A 130 -14.83 -20.10 -1.46
C ASP A 130 -16.14 -19.91 -2.24
N GLU A 131 -17.26 -20.46 -1.76
CA GLU A 131 -18.57 -20.28 -2.38
C GLU A 131 -19.04 -18.82 -2.30
N ALA A 132 -18.85 -18.16 -1.14
CA ALA A 132 -19.14 -16.73 -1.01
C ALA A 132 -18.32 -15.89 -2.01
N LEU A 133 -17.03 -16.20 -2.17
CA LEU A 133 -16.16 -15.51 -3.13
C LEU A 133 -16.59 -15.74 -4.57
N LYS A 134 -16.94 -16.97 -4.96
CA LYS A 134 -17.46 -17.28 -6.31
C LYS A 134 -18.75 -16.51 -6.59
N ASN A 135 -19.71 -16.55 -5.67
CA ASN A 135 -20.98 -15.86 -5.84
C ASN A 135 -20.81 -14.34 -5.96
N ALA A 136 -19.95 -13.75 -5.13
CA ALA A 136 -19.65 -12.32 -5.18
C ALA A 136 -18.95 -11.92 -6.48
N VAL A 137 -18.00 -12.72 -6.98
CA VAL A 137 -17.33 -12.48 -8.27
C VAL A 137 -18.31 -12.62 -9.43
N ASN A 138 -19.19 -13.62 -9.40
CA ASN A 138 -20.24 -13.78 -10.42
C ASN A 138 -21.20 -12.58 -10.45
N MET A 139 -21.53 -12.02 -9.29
CA MET A 139 -22.46 -10.89 -9.17
C MET A 139 -21.83 -9.54 -9.55
N TYR A 140 -20.56 -9.32 -9.19
CA TYR A 140 -19.91 -8.00 -9.32
C TYR A 140 -18.80 -7.93 -10.37
N GLY A 141 -18.50 -9.03 -11.04
CA GLY A 141 -17.40 -9.15 -11.98
C GLY A 141 -16.04 -9.29 -11.32
N VAL A 142 -15.07 -9.82 -12.07
CA VAL A 142 -13.68 -9.96 -11.63
C VAL A 142 -13.03 -8.57 -11.55
N GLY A 143 -12.37 -8.27 -10.43
CA GLY A 143 -11.52 -7.08 -10.30
C GLY A 143 -11.93 -6.07 -9.22
N ASN A 144 -13.22 -5.95 -8.88
CA ASN A 144 -13.66 -5.05 -7.82
C ASN A 144 -13.54 -5.70 -6.43
N TRP A 145 -12.31 -5.98 -6.03
CA TRP A 145 -12.01 -6.75 -4.81
C TRP A 145 -12.47 -6.08 -3.52
N VAL A 146 -12.47 -4.75 -3.47
CA VAL A 146 -12.98 -3.98 -2.33
C VAL A 146 -14.49 -4.19 -2.17
N LYS A 147 -15.25 -4.26 -3.26
CA LYS A 147 -16.69 -4.57 -3.22
C LYS A 147 -16.93 -6.04 -2.90
N ILE A 148 -16.20 -6.95 -3.54
CA ILE A 148 -16.30 -8.41 -3.33
C ILE A 148 -16.00 -8.79 -1.88
N GLN A 149 -14.98 -8.19 -1.28
CA GLN A 149 -14.55 -8.50 0.09
C GLN A 149 -15.66 -8.32 1.13
N LYS A 150 -16.60 -7.40 0.89
CA LYS A 150 -17.75 -7.17 1.79
C LYS A 150 -18.64 -8.41 1.96
N PHE A 151 -18.57 -9.35 1.02
CA PHE A 151 -19.34 -10.60 1.01
C PHE A 151 -18.54 -11.81 1.50
N VAL A 152 -17.23 -11.67 1.70
CA VAL A 152 -16.34 -12.73 2.18
C VAL A 152 -15.83 -12.33 3.56
N LEU A 153 -16.68 -12.52 4.56
CA LEU A 153 -16.45 -12.04 5.93
C LEU A 153 -15.14 -12.61 6.51
N GLY A 154 -14.37 -11.72 7.14
CA GLY A 154 -13.08 -12.07 7.74
C GLY A 154 -11.94 -12.27 6.75
N ARG A 155 -12.14 -12.10 5.43
CA ARG A 155 -11.05 -12.02 4.45
C ARG A 155 -10.83 -10.58 3.99
N THR A 156 -9.61 -10.28 3.57
CA THR A 156 -9.27 -9.01 2.93
C THR A 156 -9.47 -9.08 1.42
N ASP A 157 -9.53 -7.93 0.78
CA ASP A 157 -9.64 -7.76 -0.68
C ASP A 157 -8.45 -8.39 -1.39
N VAL A 158 -7.26 -8.24 -0.82
CA VAL A 158 -6.03 -8.88 -1.31
C VAL A 158 -6.15 -10.40 -1.21
N GLN A 159 -6.60 -10.94 -0.08
CA GLN A 159 -6.80 -12.39 0.08
C GLN A 159 -7.84 -12.92 -0.92
N CYS A 160 -8.94 -12.21 -1.14
CA CYS A 160 -9.97 -12.58 -2.11
C CYS A 160 -9.40 -12.63 -3.54
N ARG A 161 -8.65 -11.59 -3.94
CA ARG A 161 -7.97 -11.55 -5.23
C ARG A 161 -7.02 -12.74 -5.38
N GLU A 162 -6.14 -12.95 -4.42
CA GLU A 162 -5.15 -14.04 -4.47
C GLU A 162 -5.83 -15.40 -4.56
N ARG A 163 -6.89 -15.63 -3.77
CA ARG A 163 -7.65 -16.88 -3.81
C ARG A 163 -8.31 -17.11 -5.15
N TRP A 164 -8.92 -16.06 -5.73
CA TRP A 164 -9.53 -16.15 -7.05
C TRP A 164 -8.50 -16.45 -8.13
N MET A 165 -7.48 -15.60 -8.24
CA MET A 165 -6.50 -15.66 -9.33
C MET A 165 -5.66 -16.93 -9.30
N ASN A 166 -5.41 -17.50 -8.12
CA ASN A 166 -4.53 -18.66 -7.97
C ASN A 166 -5.25 -20.01 -7.82
N VAL A 167 -6.56 -20.01 -7.51
CA VAL A 167 -7.25 -21.25 -7.12
C VAL A 167 -8.66 -21.37 -7.71
N LEU A 168 -9.50 -20.35 -7.58
CA LEU A 168 -10.93 -20.48 -7.90
C LEU A 168 -11.26 -20.15 -9.35
N SER A 169 -10.49 -19.29 -10.00
CA SER A 169 -10.74 -18.91 -11.39
C SER A 169 -10.78 -20.15 -12.29
N PRO A 170 -11.80 -20.28 -13.17
CA PRO A 170 -11.91 -21.42 -14.09
C PRO A 170 -10.72 -21.56 -15.04
N SER A 171 -10.01 -20.46 -15.33
CA SER A 171 -8.81 -20.45 -16.17
C SER A 171 -7.58 -21.10 -15.54
N VAL A 172 -7.62 -21.40 -14.23
CA VAL A 172 -6.48 -21.97 -13.51
C VAL A 172 -6.45 -23.48 -13.69
N LYS A 173 -5.39 -23.98 -14.32
CA LYS A 173 -5.14 -25.41 -14.49
C LYS A 173 -4.67 -26.05 -13.19
N LYS A 174 -5.38 -27.07 -12.74
CA LYS A 174 -5.17 -27.73 -11.43
C LYS A 174 -4.51 -29.11 -11.55
N ASP A 175 -4.38 -29.62 -12.76
CA ASP A 175 -3.80 -30.94 -13.02
C ASP A 175 -2.33 -31.01 -12.59
N PRO A 176 -1.79 -32.21 -12.35
CA PRO A 176 -0.36 -32.42 -12.16
C PRO A 176 0.47 -31.80 -13.29
N TRP A 177 1.71 -31.43 -12.99
CA TRP A 177 2.65 -30.93 -14.00
C TRP A 177 3.08 -32.06 -14.93
N THR A 178 3.05 -31.81 -16.24
CA THR A 178 3.59 -32.76 -17.23
C THR A 178 5.06 -32.48 -17.52
N GLU A 179 5.77 -33.44 -18.10
CA GLU A 179 7.17 -33.25 -18.49
C GLU A 179 7.34 -32.16 -19.55
N GLU A 180 6.36 -32.01 -20.45
CA GLU A 180 6.32 -30.95 -21.45
C GLU A 180 6.19 -29.58 -20.80
N GLU A 181 5.31 -29.44 -19.81
CA GLU A 181 5.17 -28.21 -19.03
C GLU A 181 6.46 -27.87 -18.26
N ASP A 182 7.17 -28.87 -17.73
CA ASP A 182 8.45 -28.66 -17.05
C ASP A 182 9.55 -28.22 -18.00
N LYS A 183 9.64 -28.84 -19.18
CA LYS A 183 10.58 -28.44 -20.25
C LYS A 183 10.31 -27.01 -20.68
N GLU A 184 9.04 -26.67 -20.91
CA GLU A 184 8.63 -25.33 -21.31
C GLU A 184 8.90 -24.29 -20.22
N LEU A 185 8.59 -24.62 -18.95
CA LEU A 185 8.89 -23.75 -17.81
C LEU A 185 10.39 -23.47 -17.70
N LYS A 186 11.25 -24.49 -17.83
CA LYS A 186 12.71 -24.31 -17.81
C LYS A 186 13.19 -23.43 -18.97
N ARG A 187 12.64 -23.65 -20.18
CA ARG A 187 12.95 -22.85 -21.38
C ARG A 187 12.58 -21.38 -21.18
N LEU A 188 11.37 -21.10 -20.71
CA LEU A 188 10.88 -19.74 -20.46
C LEU A 188 11.66 -19.04 -19.35
N VAL A 189 12.02 -19.75 -18.28
CA VAL A 189 12.87 -19.18 -17.22
C VAL A 189 14.26 -18.84 -17.75
N GLY A 190 14.86 -19.68 -18.59
CA GLY A 190 16.14 -19.41 -19.25
C GLY A 190 16.08 -18.20 -20.18
N LEU A 191 14.96 -18.00 -20.89
CA LEU A 191 14.78 -16.89 -21.83
C LEU A 191 14.44 -15.55 -21.16
N ILE A 192 13.48 -15.56 -20.22
CA ILE A 192 12.93 -14.35 -19.62
C ILE A 192 13.76 -13.94 -18.38
N GLY A 193 14.23 -14.92 -17.62
CA GLY A 193 14.97 -14.77 -16.37
C GLY A 193 14.16 -15.14 -15.12
N VAL A 194 14.87 -15.70 -14.13
CA VAL A 194 14.31 -16.08 -12.82
C VAL A 194 13.66 -14.87 -12.13
N GLY A 195 12.49 -15.09 -11.52
CA GLY A 195 11.77 -14.06 -10.76
C GLY A 195 10.71 -13.29 -11.55
N LYS A 196 10.69 -13.38 -12.88
CA LYS A 196 9.70 -12.72 -13.74
C LYS A 196 8.44 -13.60 -13.95
N TRP A 197 7.90 -14.13 -12.87
CA TRP A 197 6.86 -15.17 -12.88
C TRP A 197 5.57 -14.74 -13.57
N SER A 198 5.12 -13.50 -13.41
CA SER A 198 3.91 -13.01 -14.07
C SER A 198 4.04 -12.96 -15.60
N LYS A 199 5.25 -12.72 -16.13
CA LYS A 199 5.53 -12.81 -17.57
C LYS A 199 5.60 -14.26 -18.02
N ILE A 200 6.29 -15.10 -17.25
CA ILE A 200 6.40 -16.54 -17.55
C ILE A 200 5.02 -17.19 -17.58
N SER A 201 4.17 -16.93 -16.59
CA SER A 201 2.82 -17.48 -16.51
C SER A 201 1.90 -17.00 -17.62
N ALA A 202 2.16 -15.83 -18.22
CA ALA A 202 1.39 -15.33 -19.35
C ALA A 202 1.64 -16.16 -20.62
N GLU A 203 2.83 -16.74 -20.75
CA GLU A 203 3.19 -17.66 -21.84
C GLU A 203 2.78 -19.12 -21.54
N MET A 204 2.55 -19.45 -20.27
CA MET A 204 2.12 -20.79 -19.86
C MET A 204 0.60 -20.94 -19.98
N ASN A 205 0.14 -22.05 -20.56
CA ASN A 205 -1.29 -22.30 -20.71
C ASN A 205 -1.98 -22.62 -19.37
N GLY A 206 -2.64 -21.61 -18.78
CA GLY A 206 -3.47 -21.77 -17.58
C GLY A 206 -2.70 -21.99 -16.26
N ARG A 207 -1.36 -21.95 -16.28
CA ARG A 207 -0.53 -22.00 -15.06
C ARG A 207 -0.28 -20.60 -14.53
N THR A 208 -0.57 -20.40 -13.25
CA THR A 208 -0.39 -19.10 -12.58
C THR A 208 1.09 -18.84 -12.24
N ASP A 209 1.42 -17.59 -11.99
CA ASP A 209 2.77 -17.16 -11.59
C ASP A 209 3.25 -17.88 -10.32
N ASN A 210 2.37 -18.03 -9.33
CA ASN A 210 2.65 -18.78 -8.11
C ASN A 210 2.84 -20.28 -8.37
N GLN A 211 2.10 -20.89 -9.31
CA GLN A 211 2.33 -22.29 -9.70
C GLN A 211 3.70 -22.46 -10.38
N CYS A 212 4.04 -21.58 -11.33
CA CYS A 212 5.32 -21.61 -12.05
C CYS A 212 6.51 -21.46 -11.09
N TRP A 213 6.44 -20.49 -10.18
CA TRP A 213 7.47 -20.28 -9.16
C TRP A 213 7.66 -21.51 -8.26
N ARG A 214 6.57 -22.09 -7.76
CA ARG A 214 6.63 -23.28 -6.89
C ARG A 214 7.20 -24.48 -7.63
N ARG A 215 6.78 -24.70 -8.89
CA ARG A 215 7.29 -25.81 -9.69
C ARG A 215 8.76 -25.64 -9.99
N TYR A 216 9.18 -24.46 -10.43
CA TYR A 216 10.59 -24.21 -10.73
C TYR A 216 11.50 -24.48 -9.52
N LYS A 217 11.07 -24.11 -8.31
CA LYS A 217 11.80 -24.44 -7.07
C LYS A 217 12.03 -25.93 -6.82
N VAL A 218 11.18 -26.79 -7.36
CA VAL A 218 11.32 -28.26 -7.26
C VAL A 218 12.22 -28.82 -8.37
N LEU A 219 12.36 -28.07 -9.47
CA LEU A 219 13.11 -28.50 -10.66
C LEU A 219 14.60 -28.11 -10.64
N ILE A 220 15.02 -27.31 -9.66
CA ILE A 220 16.40 -26.85 -9.46
C ILE A 220 17.11 -27.61 -8.34
#